data_AF-A0A9P9L1K4-F1
#
_entry.id   AF-A0A9P9L1K4-F1
#
_cell.length_a   1.000
_cell.length_b   1.000
_cell.length_c   1.000
_cell.angle_alpha   90.00
_cell.angle_beta   90.00
_cell.angle_gamma   90.00
#
_symmetry.space_group_name_H-M   'P 1'
#
loop_
_entity.id
_entity.type
_entity.pdbx_description
1 polymer ?
#
loop_
_entity_poly.entity_id
_entity_poly.type
_entity_poly.pdbx_seq_one_letter_code
_entity_poly.pdbx_strand_id
1 'polypeptide(L)'
;MPRAKKSATSATTTELVVKPARKKPGPKPKPLSERVYKPAKPIQRIENSYSQRRKEEVLLYLLNHTIYDPDSWKSVNCYRKPFQRDAAKHFKIPEATIHTWWKNRTSILNREKKSRKKKGPKDLSVLEAGETAPPDTDTTESETPETSATLASGQADQDLPAPETADPDPVAEGPGTAGEASPA
;
A
#
# COMPACT_ATOMS: atom_id res chain seq x y z
N MET A 1 -65.49 -36.04 36.30
CA MET A 1 -64.76 -35.35 37.39
C MET A 1 -64.11 -34.08 36.82
N PRO A 2 -64.63 -32.88 37.13
CA PRO A 2 -64.15 -31.61 36.59
C PRO A 2 -62.93 -31.08 37.34
N ARG A 3 -61.94 -30.55 36.61
CA ARG A 3 -60.78 -29.85 37.19
C ARG A 3 -61.02 -28.34 37.08
N ALA A 4 -61.21 -27.69 38.22
CA ALA A 4 -61.51 -26.28 38.32
C ALA A 4 -60.29 -25.39 37.99
N LYS A 5 -60.59 -24.25 37.36
CA LYS A 5 -59.70 -23.17 36.95
C LYS A 5 -59.05 -22.49 38.15
N LYS A 6 -57.80 -22.04 37.98
CA LYS A 6 -57.24 -20.89 38.71
C LYS A 6 -56.47 -20.03 37.71
N SER A 7 -57.07 -18.90 37.39
CA SER A 7 -56.46 -17.75 36.73
C SER A 7 -55.81 -16.83 37.77
N ALA A 8 -54.59 -16.37 37.50
CA ALA A 8 -53.97 -15.18 38.09
C ALA A 8 -52.74 -14.86 37.21
N THR A 9 -52.74 -13.79 36.40
CA THR A 9 -52.05 -12.49 36.68
C THR A 9 -50.59 -12.68 37.11
N SER A 10 -49.55 -12.09 36.52
CA SER A 10 -49.38 -10.85 35.77
C SER A 10 -47.88 -10.66 35.47
N ALA A 11 -47.55 -9.67 34.64
CA ALA A 11 -46.27 -8.97 34.52
C ALA A 11 -45.27 -9.46 33.45
N THR A 12 -45.44 -8.84 32.28
CA THR A 12 -44.39 -8.38 31.37
C THR A 12 -43.14 -7.91 32.14
N THR A 13 -42.09 -8.73 32.15
CA THR A 13 -40.75 -8.31 32.60
C THR A 13 -40.12 -7.50 31.46
N THR A 14 -40.13 -6.19 31.64
CA THR A 14 -39.32 -5.23 30.89
C THR A 14 -37.85 -5.59 31.09
N GLU A 15 -37.23 -6.16 30.06
CA GLU A 15 -35.82 -6.48 30.04
C GLU A 15 -35.00 -5.18 29.98
N LEU A 16 -34.68 -4.62 31.16
CA LEU A 16 -33.74 -3.52 31.28
C LEU A 16 -32.33 -4.05 31.03
N VAL A 17 -31.76 -3.67 29.89
CA VAL A 17 -30.35 -3.86 29.54
C VAL A 17 -29.46 -3.14 30.57
N VAL A 18 -29.04 -3.86 31.60
CA VAL A 18 -28.08 -3.39 32.60
C VAL A 18 -26.70 -3.34 31.94
N LYS A 19 -26.21 -2.14 31.62
CA LYS A 19 -24.80 -1.93 31.23
C LYS A 19 -23.91 -2.49 32.34
N PRO A 20 -22.85 -3.28 32.03
CA PRO A 20 -22.00 -3.85 33.06
C PRO A 20 -21.40 -2.73 33.92
N ALA A 21 -21.48 -2.88 35.24
CA ALA A 21 -20.98 -1.91 36.19
C ALA A 21 -19.49 -1.62 35.91
N ARG A 22 -19.14 -0.34 35.77
CA ARG A 22 -17.75 0.08 35.56
C ARG A 22 -16.92 -0.40 36.76
N LYS A 23 -15.79 -1.03 36.48
CA LYS A 23 -14.81 -1.33 37.54
C LYS A 23 -14.35 -0.01 38.16
N LYS A 24 -14.22 0.00 39.49
CA LYS A 24 -13.68 1.15 40.20
C LYS A 24 -12.31 1.49 39.61
N PRO A 25 -11.97 2.79 39.46
CA PRO A 25 -10.66 3.20 38.98
C PRO A 25 -9.56 2.47 39.75
N GLY A 26 -8.51 2.07 39.05
CA GLY A 26 -7.34 1.50 39.69
C GLY A 26 -6.70 2.49 40.66
N PRO A 27 -5.83 2.02 41.57
CA PRO A 27 -5.05 2.89 42.43
C PRO A 27 -4.35 3.98 41.63
N LYS A 28 -4.32 5.20 42.17
CA LYS A 28 -3.62 6.32 41.54
C LYS A 28 -2.15 5.90 41.32
N PRO A 29 -1.57 6.22 40.16
CA PRO A 29 -0.19 5.85 39.90
C PRO A 29 0.72 6.53 40.94
N LYS A 30 1.78 5.82 41.34
CA LYS A 30 2.73 6.30 42.36
C LYS A 30 3.22 7.73 42.05
N PRO A 31 3.46 8.58 43.06
CA PRO A 31 4.04 9.90 42.83
C PRO A 31 5.41 9.76 42.18
N LEU A 32 5.83 10.78 41.42
CA LEU A 32 7.05 10.74 40.62
C LEU A 32 8.30 10.39 41.45
N SER A 33 8.34 10.83 42.71
CA SER A 33 9.39 10.57 43.70
C SER A 33 9.56 9.09 44.06
N GLU A 34 8.50 8.29 43.98
CA GLU A 34 8.53 6.85 44.30
C GLU A 34 8.69 5.96 43.06
N ARG A 35 8.66 6.54 41.86
CA ARG A 35 8.80 5.76 40.62
C ARG A 35 10.28 5.45 40.38
N VAL A 36 10.62 4.16 40.35
CA VAL A 36 11.93 3.71 39.87
C VAL A 36 12.06 4.04 38.39
N TYR A 37 12.96 4.96 38.05
CA TYR A 37 13.26 5.29 36.66
C TYR A 37 13.94 4.10 35.97
N LYS A 38 13.38 3.66 34.84
CA LYS A 38 14.00 2.65 33.96
C LYS A 38 14.33 3.34 32.64
N PRO A 39 15.61 3.54 32.29
CA PRO A 39 15.96 4.13 31.00
C PRO A 39 15.44 3.23 29.87
N ALA A 40 14.99 3.86 28.78
CA ALA A 40 14.63 3.13 27.59
C ALA A 40 15.87 2.43 27.03
N LYS A 41 15.67 1.25 26.44
CA LYS A 41 16.76 0.55 25.75
C LYS A 41 17.24 1.42 24.58
N PRO A 42 18.56 1.47 24.31
CA PRO A 42 19.09 2.16 23.14
C PRO A 42 18.38 1.69 21.87
N ILE A 43 18.09 2.61 20.96
CA ILE A 43 17.44 2.30 19.68
C ILE A 43 18.40 1.41 18.88
N GLN A 44 18.06 0.13 18.78
CA GLN A 44 18.92 -0.85 18.11
C GLN A 44 18.86 -0.74 16.59
N ARG A 45 17.72 -0.27 16.04
CA ARG A 45 17.48 -0.23 14.60
C ARG A 45 16.52 0.89 14.25
N ILE A 46 16.83 1.62 13.18
CA ILE A 46 15.90 2.57 12.56
C ILE A 46 14.92 1.75 11.72
N GLU A 47 13.67 1.68 12.16
CA GLU A 47 12.60 1.02 11.41
C GLU A 47 11.95 2.02 10.45
N ASN A 48 12.28 1.93 9.16
CA ASN A 48 11.62 2.73 8.13
C ASN A 48 10.21 2.17 7.86
N SER A 49 9.19 2.91 8.30
CA SER A 49 7.81 2.61 7.92
C SER A 49 7.44 3.38 6.65
N TYR A 50 7.04 2.65 5.61
CA TYR A 50 6.59 3.25 4.35
C TYR A 50 5.06 3.25 4.31
N SER A 51 4.48 4.41 4.01
CA SER A 51 3.03 4.56 3.87
C SER A 51 2.49 3.68 2.75
N GLN A 52 1.22 3.32 2.85
CA GLN A 52 0.55 2.48 1.85
C GLN A 52 0.60 3.12 0.46
N ARG A 53 0.29 4.42 0.37
CA ARG A 53 0.41 5.23 -0.84
C ARG A 53 1.83 5.16 -1.44
N ARG A 54 2.86 5.23 -0.60
CA ARG A 54 4.25 5.12 -1.07
C ARG A 54 4.57 3.75 -1.68
N LYS A 55 4.01 2.68 -1.13
CA LYS A 55 4.16 1.32 -1.70
C LYS A 55 3.44 1.22 -3.04
N GLU A 56 2.26 1.80 -3.15
CA GLU A 56 1.48 1.83 -4.39
C GLU A 56 2.19 2.62 -5.49
N GLU A 57 2.75 3.79 -5.18
CA GLU A 57 3.57 4.59 -6.10
C GLU A 57 4.74 3.77 -6.68
N VAL A 58 5.46 3.03 -5.83
CA VAL A 58 6.59 2.20 -6.25
C VAL A 58 6.11 1.05 -7.16
N LEU A 59 5.00 0.40 -6.80
CA LEU A 59 4.46 -0.70 -7.60
C LEU A 59 3.93 -0.21 -8.97
N LEU A 60 3.27 0.95 -9.00
CA LEU A 60 2.81 1.61 -10.22
C LEU A 60 3.99 2.01 -11.11
N TYR A 61 5.06 2.54 -10.52
CA TYR A 61 6.30 2.82 -11.25
C TYR A 61 6.83 1.57 -11.94
N LEU A 62 6.94 0.46 -11.20
CA LEU A 62 7.43 -0.80 -11.76
C LEU A 62 6.56 -1.37 -12.88
N LEU A 63 5.24 -1.12 -12.85
CA LEU A 63 4.30 -1.60 -13.87
C LEU A 63 4.26 -0.72 -15.11
N ASN A 64 4.24 0.61 -14.94
CA ASN A 64 3.86 1.53 -16.01
C ASN A 64 5.05 2.24 -16.63
N HIS A 65 6.12 2.48 -15.86
CA HIS A 65 7.26 3.26 -16.33
C HIS A 65 8.07 2.50 -17.38
N THR A 66 8.77 3.23 -18.25
CA THR A 66 9.72 2.70 -19.24
C THR A 66 11.06 3.43 -19.07
N ILE A 67 12.17 2.71 -19.17
CA ILE A 67 13.52 3.24 -19.06
C ILE A 67 14.21 3.06 -20.39
N TYR A 68 14.80 4.14 -20.91
CA TYR A 68 15.68 4.08 -22.07
C TYR A 68 16.99 3.42 -21.67
N ASP A 69 17.31 2.30 -22.30
CA ASP A 69 18.55 1.55 -22.13
C ASP A 69 18.85 0.78 -23.42
N PRO A 70 19.63 1.38 -24.33
CA PRO A 70 19.96 0.80 -25.62
C PRO A 70 20.89 -0.42 -25.49
N ASP A 71 21.64 -0.54 -24.39
CA ASP A 71 22.66 -1.58 -24.21
C ASP A 71 22.09 -2.87 -23.62
N SER A 72 20.89 -2.82 -23.03
CA SER A 72 20.28 -3.98 -22.41
C SER A 72 19.62 -4.89 -23.43
N TRP A 73 20.01 -6.17 -23.43
CA TRP A 73 19.33 -7.24 -24.19
C TRP A 73 17.83 -7.41 -23.87
N LYS A 74 17.37 -6.88 -22.73
CA LYS A 74 15.96 -6.87 -22.31
C LYS A 74 15.18 -5.65 -22.80
N SER A 75 15.85 -4.74 -23.50
CA SER A 75 15.21 -3.59 -24.10
C SER A 75 14.56 -3.98 -25.43
N VAL A 76 13.39 -3.40 -25.69
CA VAL A 76 12.70 -3.46 -26.98
C VAL A 76 12.67 -2.03 -27.50
N ASN A 77 13.20 -1.80 -28.69
CA ASN A 77 13.38 -0.46 -29.26
C ASN A 77 14.14 0.50 -28.31
N CYS A 78 15.19 0.01 -27.64
CA CYS A 78 15.95 0.73 -26.62
C CYS A 78 15.16 1.09 -25.34
N TYR A 79 13.95 0.58 -25.13
CA TYR A 79 13.17 0.80 -23.92
C TYR A 79 12.94 -0.50 -23.16
N ARG A 80 13.09 -0.48 -21.84
CA ARG A 80 12.80 -1.61 -20.96
C ARG A 80 11.91 -1.22 -19.79
N LYS A 81 11.28 -2.21 -19.15
CA LYS A 81 10.61 -1.99 -17.86
C LYS A 81 11.64 -1.75 -16.75
N PRO A 82 11.37 -0.82 -15.81
CA PRO A 82 12.24 -0.59 -14.67
C PRO A 82 12.39 -1.85 -13.82
N PHE A 83 13.61 -2.09 -13.32
CA PHE A 83 13.87 -3.13 -12.34
C PHE A 83 13.76 -2.59 -10.91
N GLN A 84 13.78 -3.48 -9.91
CA GLN A 84 13.75 -3.10 -8.50
C GLN A 84 14.93 -2.19 -8.13
N ARG A 85 16.11 -2.41 -8.73
CA ARG A 85 17.28 -1.52 -8.59
C ARG A 85 17.02 -0.08 -9.06
N ASP A 86 16.21 0.09 -10.11
CA ASP A 86 15.90 1.42 -10.67
C ASP A 86 14.92 2.15 -9.75
N ALA A 87 13.90 1.43 -9.27
CA ALA A 87 12.99 1.95 -8.25
C ALA A 87 13.71 2.25 -6.92
N ALA A 88 14.71 1.47 -6.54
CA ALA A 88 15.49 1.71 -5.34
C ALA A 88 16.22 3.06 -5.39
N LYS A 89 16.83 3.38 -6.55
CA LYS A 89 17.47 4.67 -6.80
C LYS A 89 16.46 5.81 -6.82
N HIS A 90 15.32 5.63 -7.50
CA HIS A 90 14.30 6.67 -7.66
C HIS A 90 13.60 7.03 -6.35
N PHE A 91 13.19 6.03 -5.56
CA PHE A 91 12.40 6.24 -4.34
C PHE A 91 13.23 6.29 -3.06
N LYS A 92 14.54 6.00 -3.14
CA LYS A 92 15.48 5.87 -2.01
C LYS A 92 15.03 4.81 -1.00
N ILE A 93 14.62 3.66 -1.53
CA ILE A 93 14.13 2.51 -0.75
C ILE A 93 15.04 1.32 -1.04
N PRO A 94 15.46 0.54 -0.04
CA PRO A 94 16.31 -0.62 -0.28
C PRO A 94 15.65 -1.62 -1.24
N GLU A 95 16.43 -2.15 -2.19
CA GLU A 95 15.94 -3.09 -3.21
C GLU A 95 15.26 -4.31 -2.60
N ALA A 96 15.83 -4.88 -1.52
CA ALA A 96 15.25 -6.00 -0.79
C ALA A 96 13.82 -5.70 -0.29
N THR A 97 13.55 -4.46 0.11
CA THR A 97 12.22 -4.03 0.58
C THR A 97 11.23 -3.98 -0.58
N ILE A 98 11.66 -3.42 -1.71
CA ILE A 98 10.85 -3.34 -2.95
C ILE A 98 10.54 -4.75 -3.47
N HIS A 99 11.50 -5.67 -3.41
CA HIS A 99 11.32 -7.07 -3.79
C HIS A 99 10.21 -7.75 -2.98
N THR A 100 10.22 -7.58 -1.65
CA THR A 100 9.16 -8.11 -0.78
C THR A 100 7.79 -7.52 -1.14
N TRP A 101 7.70 -6.23 -1.47
CA TRP A 101 6.43 -5.61 -1.89
C TRP A 101 5.98 -6.12 -3.26
N TRP A 102 6.90 -6.32 -4.20
CA TRP A 102 6.59 -6.84 -5.52
C TRP A 102 5.99 -8.26 -5.48
N LYS A 103 6.48 -9.12 -4.56
CA LYS A 103 5.90 -10.44 -4.29
C LYS A 103 4.48 -10.33 -3.74
N ASN A 104 4.25 -9.36 -2.86
CA ASN A 104 2.96 -9.13 -2.19
C ASN A 104 2.08 -8.08 -2.89
N ARG A 105 2.37 -7.74 -4.16
CA ARG A 105 1.79 -6.58 -4.86
C ARG A 105 0.26 -6.62 -4.95
N THR A 106 -0.32 -7.80 -5.13
CA THR A 106 -1.77 -7.98 -5.21
C THR A 106 -2.46 -7.66 -3.89
N SER A 107 -1.83 -7.99 -2.75
CA SER A 107 -2.35 -7.67 -1.42
C SER A 107 -2.24 -6.18 -1.12
N ILE A 108 -1.11 -5.56 -1.52
CA ILE A 108 -0.86 -4.13 -1.33
C ILE A 108 -1.87 -3.32 -2.16
N LEU A 109 -2.00 -3.57 -3.46
CA LEU A 109 -2.90 -2.81 -4.35
C LEU A 109 -4.39 -2.98 -4.00
N ASN A 110 -4.80 -4.10 -3.39
CA ASN A 110 -6.21 -4.37 -3.05
C ASN A 110 -6.60 -4.03 -1.61
N ARG A 111 -5.68 -3.49 -0.79
CA ARG A 111 -5.89 -3.30 0.65
C ARG A 111 -6.95 -2.25 1.00
N GLU A 112 -7.10 -1.21 0.18
CA GLU A 112 -8.06 -0.13 0.44
C GLU A 112 -9.51 -0.60 0.45
N LYS A 113 -9.83 -1.68 -0.27
CA LYS A 113 -11.18 -2.22 -0.36
C LYS A 113 -11.61 -3.02 0.88
N LYS A 114 -10.69 -3.40 1.77
CA LYS A 114 -10.97 -4.39 2.84
C LYS A 114 -11.07 -3.86 4.27
N SER A 115 -10.50 -2.69 4.62
CA SER A 115 -10.22 -2.44 6.05
C SER A 115 -10.62 -1.10 6.65
N ARG A 116 -11.48 -0.29 6.02
CA ARG A 116 -12.16 0.81 6.75
C ARG A 116 -13.57 0.43 7.17
N LYS A 117 -13.76 -0.77 7.74
CA LYS A 117 -14.94 -1.03 8.59
C LYS A 117 -14.70 -0.26 9.89
N LYS A 118 -15.08 1.02 9.87
CA LYS A 118 -15.15 1.88 11.05
C LYS A 118 -16.04 1.13 12.06
N LYS A 119 -15.46 0.57 13.12
CA LYS A 119 -16.23 0.31 14.34
C LYS A 119 -16.56 1.71 14.88
N GLY A 120 -17.65 2.27 14.38
CA GLY A 120 -18.15 3.55 14.84
C GLY A 120 -18.44 3.46 16.33
N PRO A 121 -18.18 4.53 17.10
CA PRO A 121 -18.77 4.64 18.41
C PRO A 121 -20.30 4.64 18.23
N LYS A 122 -20.95 3.65 18.83
CA LYS A 122 -22.39 3.57 18.98
C LYS A 122 -22.79 4.58 20.06
N ASP A 123 -23.21 5.77 19.66
CA ASP A 123 -24.30 6.55 20.26
C ASP A 123 -24.44 7.87 19.51
N LEU A 124 -25.66 8.41 19.50
CA LEU A 124 -26.18 9.61 18.81
C LEU A 124 -27.00 9.37 17.52
N SER A 125 -28.13 8.69 17.70
CA SER A 125 -29.45 9.11 17.16
C SER A 125 -30.33 9.36 18.40
N VAL A 126 -31.16 10.40 18.51
CA VAL A 126 -32.52 10.51 17.94
C VAL A 126 -33.08 11.89 18.30
N LEU A 127 -33.59 12.64 17.31
CA LEU A 127 -34.83 13.45 17.25
C LEU A 127 -35.00 13.78 15.73
N GLU A 128 -35.76 13.05 14.90
CA GLU A 128 -37.23 13.05 14.68
C GLU A 128 -37.83 14.48 14.60
N ALA A 129 -38.65 14.93 13.64
CA ALA A 129 -39.23 14.39 12.39
C ALA A 129 -39.93 15.55 11.62
N GLY A 130 -40.33 15.32 10.37
CA GLY A 130 -41.22 16.16 9.56
C GLY A 130 -40.66 16.43 8.16
N GLU A 131 -40.74 15.48 7.22
CA GLU A 131 -41.87 15.25 6.29
C GLU A 131 -42.18 16.45 5.40
N THR A 132 -41.86 16.34 4.09
CA THR A 132 -42.77 16.52 2.94
C THR A 132 -41.95 16.33 1.65
N ALA A 133 -42.43 15.48 0.72
CA ALA A 133 -41.96 15.33 -0.67
C ALA A 133 -43.07 15.83 -1.63
N PRO A 134 -42.97 15.73 -2.97
CA PRO A 134 -41.97 16.14 -3.98
C PRO A 134 -42.59 17.26 -4.91
N PRO A 135 -42.05 17.73 -6.08
CA PRO A 135 -42.02 16.97 -7.36
C PRO A 135 -40.87 17.31 -8.39
N ASP A 136 -40.62 16.33 -9.27
CA ASP A 136 -40.31 16.32 -10.73
C ASP A 136 -39.42 17.37 -11.46
N THR A 137 -38.48 16.85 -12.27
CA THR A 137 -38.24 17.14 -13.73
C THR A 137 -37.00 16.31 -14.16
N ASP A 138 -37.17 15.28 -14.99
CA ASP A 138 -37.16 15.26 -16.47
C ASP A 138 -35.75 15.08 -17.07
N THR A 139 -35.61 13.98 -17.82
CA THR A 139 -34.94 13.83 -19.12
C THR A 139 -33.52 14.36 -19.34
N THR A 140 -32.61 13.47 -19.76
CA THR A 140 -31.97 13.52 -21.10
C THR A 140 -31.07 12.29 -21.31
N GLU A 141 -31.49 11.47 -22.29
CA GLU A 141 -30.70 10.49 -23.02
C GLU A 141 -29.61 11.15 -23.86
N SER A 142 -28.47 10.49 -24.05
CA SER A 142 -27.59 10.58 -25.24
C SER A 142 -26.51 9.50 -25.07
N GLU A 143 -26.67 8.33 -25.68
CA GLU A 143 -26.20 8.00 -27.04
C GLU A 143 -24.67 7.86 -27.18
N THR A 144 -24.27 6.62 -27.45
CA THR A 144 -23.05 6.19 -28.18
C THR A 144 -23.02 6.77 -29.60
N PRO A 145 -21.85 6.89 -30.23
CA PRO A 145 -21.57 5.89 -31.28
C PRO A 145 -20.12 5.40 -31.36
N GLU A 146 -20.01 4.20 -31.92
CA GLU A 146 -18.82 3.53 -32.42
C GLU A 146 -18.03 4.36 -33.44
N THR A 147 -16.73 4.10 -33.58
CA THR A 147 -16.02 4.25 -34.86
C THR A 147 -14.80 3.32 -34.90
N SER A 148 -14.93 2.29 -35.75
CA SER A 148 -13.99 1.81 -36.78
C SER A 148 -12.47 1.94 -36.52
N ALA A 149 -11.75 0.83 -36.42
CA ALA A 149 -11.10 0.12 -37.55
C ALA A 149 -9.97 0.91 -38.22
N THR A 150 -8.76 0.33 -38.28
CA THR A 150 -7.86 0.33 -39.46
C THR A 150 -6.62 -0.55 -39.23
N LEU A 151 -6.48 -1.54 -40.10
CA LEU A 151 -5.29 -2.33 -40.44
C LEU A 151 -4.30 -1.48 -41.24
N ALA A 152 -2.99 -1.65 -41.02
CA ALA A 152 -1.92 -1.66 -42.03
C ALA A 152 -0.57 -1.65 -41.28
N SER A 153 0.23 -2.72 -41.36
CA SER A 153 1.11 -3.07 -42.48
C SER A 153 2.14 -1.96 -42.74
N GLY A 154 3.39 -2.27 -42.39
CA GLY A 154 4.54 -1.40 -42.56
C GLY A 154 5.81 -2.23 -42.48
N GLN A 155 6.04 -3.02 -43.53
CA GLN A 155 7.36 -3.53 -43.90
C GLN A 155 8.34 -2.36 -43.98
N ALA A 156 9.42 -2.46 -43.22
CA ALA A 156 10.64 -1.70 -43.46
C ALA A 156 11.80 -2.68 -43.31
N ASP A 157 12.01 -3.43 -44.40
CA ASP A 157 13.24 -4.14 -44.69
C ASP A 157 14.26 -3.06 -45.10
N GLN A 158 15.18 -2.73 -44.19
CA GLN A 158 16.26 -1.76 -44.39
C GLN A 158 17.56 -2.42 -43.97
N ASP A 159 18.35 -2.73 -44.99
CA ASP A 159 19.81 -2.71 -45.06
C ASP A 159 20.63 -3.24 -43.86
N LEU A 160 21.16 -4.45 -44.07
CA LEU A 160 22.35 -4.97 -43.42
C LEU A 160 23.60 -4.42 -44.13
N PRO A 161 24.51 -3.75 -43.41
CA PRO A 161 25.93 -3.94 -43.63
C PRO A 161 26.56 -4.70 -42.46
N ALA A 162 27.32 -5.74 -42.82
CA ALA A 162 28.04 -6.63 -41.91
C ALA A 162 29.06 -5.89 -41.01
N PRO A 163 29.32 -6.40 -39.78
CA PRO A 163 30.44 -5.99 -38.96
C PRO A 163 31.69 -6.84 -39.25
N GLU A 164 32.69 -6.22 -39.85
CA GLU A 164 34.08 -6.71 -39.90
C GLU A 164 34.94 -5.47 -39.76
N THR A 165 35.70 -5.25 -38.69
CA THR A 165 37.05 -5.80 -38.53
C THR A 165 37.48 -5.61 -37.07
N ALA A 166 38.20 -6.60 -36.56
CA ALA A 166 38.87 -6.62 -35.27
C ALA A 166 39.89 -5.49 -35.10
N ASP A 167 40.15 -5.09 -33.85
CA ASP A 167 41.50 -4.96 -33.29
C ASP A 167 41.42 -4.71 -31.76
N PRO A 168 41.90 -5.63 -30.91
CA PRO A 168 42.25 -5.33 -29.52
C PRO A 168 43.72 -4.90 -29.43
N ASP A 169 43.96 -3.66 -29.01
CA ASP A 169 45.27 -3.18 -28.58
C ASP A 169 45.44 -3.38 -27.05
N PRO A 170 46.40 -4.20 -26.58
CA PRO A 170 46.84 -4.22 -25.20
C PRO A 170 48.14 -3.42 -25.05
N VAL A 171 48.09 -2.25 -24.41
CA VAL A 171 49.30 -1.47 -24.10
C VAL A 171 49.34 -1.05 -22.63
N ALA A 172 50.43 -1.52 -21.99
CA ALA A 172 51.18 -0.98 -20.85
C ALA A 172 50.45 -0.84 -19.50
N GLU A 173 50.79 -1.66 -18.51
CA GLU A 173 51.96 -1.50 -17.61
C GLU A 173 51.92 -0.24 -16.73
N GLY A 174 51.82 -0.48 -15.42
CA GLY A 174 52.11 0.50 -14.38
C GLY A 174 52.12 -0.16 -13.00
N PRO A 175 53.27 -0.68 -12.52
CA PRO A 175 53.45 -1.05 -11.11
C PRO A 175 54.03 0.14 -10.32
N GLY A 176 53.53 0.32 -9.10
CA GLY A 176 54.02 1.32 -8.13
C GLY A 176 52.84 2.01 -7.47
N THR A 177 52.63 1.96 -6.16
CA THR A 177 53.62 2.37 -5.17
C THR A 177 53.26 1.74 -3.82
N ALA A 178 54.26 1.17 -3.17
CA ALA A 178 54.23 0.80 -1.76
C ALA A 178 54.31 2.06 -0.87
N GLY A 179 53.68 1.99 0.29
CA GLY A 179 53.81 2.92 1.41
C GLY A 179 52.95 2.36 2.54
N GLU A 180 53.45 1.44 3.36
CA GLU A 180 54.37 1.70 4.47
C GLU A 180 53.84 2.78 5.43
N ALA A 181 53.20 2.32 6.51
CA ALA A 181 53.45 2.81 7.87
C ALA A 181 52.73 1.87 8.86
N SER A 182 53.57 1.13 9.60
CA SER A 182 53.22 0.34 10.78
C SER A 182 53.32 1.22 12.05
N PRO A 183 53.08 0.72 13.27
CA PRO A 183 52.33 1.42 14.31
C PRO A 183 53.21 1.95 15.46
N ALA A 184 52.61 2.78 16.31
CA ALA A 184 52.94 2.94 17.73
C ALA A 184 51.68 3.37 18.50
#